data_AF-A0A7M5V0S6-F1
#
_entry.id   AF-A0A7M5V0S6-F1
#
_cell.length_a   1.000
_cell.length_b   1.000
_cell.length_c   1.000
_cell.angle_alpha   90.00
_cell.angle_beta   90.00
_cell.angle_gamma   90.00
#
_symmetry.space_group_name_H-M   'P 1'
#
loop_
_entity.id
_entity.type
_entity.pdbx_description
1 polymer ?
#
loop_
_entity_poly.entity_id
_entity_poly.type
_entity_poly.pdbx_seq_one_letter_code
_entity_poly.pdbx_strand_id
1 'polypeptide(L)'
;SKDEEQTLYYVAGYLVFSLKQGMRTSVLKPNPLVTLLESWGTKDSNSYKDLGINEYVRAWVEQVDRGGLFKVNGQFYRIVVRIEKLARTILNLNLFATYSGENIKEVLKTKFLSCTTLLNEWKSLTISLDENVRSKLFLKLISKWINVRANAFVKVWLQQYKWRKAQEGEKVTEQGEPSLRKGLAKKGAKKIVDRSMISPKKKLTTVKGTPKKSQSVIAANSKVKSAKRVLNKVKKLNL
;
A
#
# COMPACT_ATOMS: atom_id res chain seq x y z
N SER A 1 4.53 7.95 14.38
CA SER A 1 5.65 8.91 14.23
C SER A 1 5.14 10.18 13.56
N LYS A 2 5.95 11.25 13.49
CA LYS A 2 5.56 12.50 12.82
C LYS A 2 5.17 12.27 11.35
N ASP A 3 6.00 11.53 10.62
CA ASP A 3 5.78 11.22 9.20
C ASP A 3 4.49 10.42 8.96
N GLU A 4 4.15 9.51 9.90
CA GLU A 4 2.90 8.76 9.84
C GLU A 4 1.67 9.66 10.01
N GLU A 5 1.71 10.63 10.94
CA GLU A 5 0.60 11.58 11.13
C GLU A 5 0.44 12.50 9.92
N GLN A 6 1.54 13.00 9.35
CA GLN A 6 1.56 13.78 8.12
C GLN A 6 0.93 13.01 6.96
N THR A 7 1.39 11.77 6.75
CA THR A 7 0.85 10.89 5.70
C THR A 7 -0.63 10.58 5.94
N LEU A 8 -1.01 10.31 7.18
CA LEU A 8 -2.39 9.98 7.54
C LEU A 8 -3.34 11.15 7.28
N TYR A 9 -2.91 12.37 7.61
CA TYR A 9 -3.67 13.59 7.32
C TYR A 9 -3.82 13.80 5.80
N TYR A 10 -2.74 13.61 5.04
CA TYR A 10 -2.81 13.66 3.57
C TYR A 10 -3.82 12.66 3.00
N VAL A 11 -3.80 11.42 3.49
CA VAL A 11 -4.76 10.40 3.05
C VAL A 11 -6.19 10.76 3.46
N ALA A 12 -6.40 11.36 4.63
CA ALA A 12 -7.72 11.83 5.05
C ALA A 12 -8.30 12.84 4.04
N GLY A 13 -7.49 13.80 3.58
CA GLY A 13 -7.86 14.71 2.49
C GLY A 13 -8.23 13.98 1.19
N TYR A 14 -7.40 13.04 0.77
CA TYR A 14 -7.66 12.21 -0.40
C TYR A 14 -8.99 11.43 -0.31
N LEU A 15 -9.35 10.91 0.86
CA LEU A 15 -10.62 10.18 1.05
C LEU A 15 -11.83 11.08 0.75
N VAL A 16 -11.86 12.28 1.34
CA VAL A 16 -12.98 13.22 1.15
C VAL A 16 -13.04 13.66 -0.31
N PHE A 17 -11.90 14.00 -0.90
CA PHE A 17 -11.81 14.33 -2.32
C PHE A 17 -12.34 13.20 -3.21
N SER A 18 -11.91 11.97 -2.97
CA SER A 18 -12.35 10.81 -3.76
C SER A 18 -13.85 10.53 -3.62
N LEU A 19 -14.41 10.68 -2.42
CA LEU A 19 -15.85 10.56 -2.18
C LEU A 19 -16.63 11.66 -2.92
N LYS A 20 -16.16 12.90 -2.84
CA LYS A 20 -16.77 14.05 -3.52
C LYS A 20 -16.80 13.85 -5.03
N GLN A 21 -15.68 13.43 -5.62
CA GLN A 21 -15.62 13.16 -7.06
C GLN A 21 -16.57 12.04 -7.49
N GLY A 22 -16.71 10.98 -6.68
CA GLY A 22 -17.67 9.90 -6.95
C GLY A 22 -19.14 10.28 -6.80
N MET A 23 -19.46 11.47 -6.29
CA MET A 23 -20.84 11.96 -6.05
C MET A 23 -21.22 13.15 -6.93
N ARG A 24 -20.30 13.63 -7.76
CA ARG A 24 -20.56 14.65 -8.79
C ARG A 24 -21.20 13.98 -10.00
N THR A 25 -22.49 13.70 -9.90
CA THR A 25 -23.25 13.01 -10.96
C THR A 25 -24.10 13.95 -11.83
N SER A 26 -24.29 15.22 -11.46
CA SER A 26 -24.96 16.21 -12.31
C SER A 26 -24.63 17.65 -11.92
N VAL A 27 -24.47 18.52 -12.92
CA VAL A 27 -24.22 19.97 -12.75
C VAL A 27 -25.47 20.70 -12.26
N LEU A 28 -26.65 20.12 -12.47
CA LEU A 28 -27.93 20.85 -12.40
C LEU A 28 -28.59 20.87 -11.02
N LYS A 29 -28.18 20.01 -10.07
CA LYS A 29 -28.74 20.00 -8.71
C LYS A 29 -27.65 19.88 -7.66
N PRO A 30 -27.61 20.76 -6.65
CA PRO A 30 -26.68 20.64 -5.54
C PRO A 30 -26.92 19.32 -4.82
N ASN A 31 -25.91 18.46 -4.78
CA ASN A 31 -25.98 17.19 -4.07
C ASN A 31 -25.71 17.48 -2.57
N PRO A 32 -26.69 17.25 -1.66
CA PRO A 32 -26.51 17.55 -0.23
C PRO A 32 -25.35 16.78 0.39
N LEU A 33 -24.99 15.61 -0.14
CA LEU A 33 -23.81 14.88 0.29
C LEU A 33 -22.52 15.60 -0.07
N VAL A 34 -22.45 16.26 -1.23
CA VAL A 34 -21.27 17.06 -1.60
C VAL A 34 -21.11 18.24 -0.65
N THR A 35 -22.21 18.92 -0.30
CA THR A 35 -22.19 20.01 0.70
C THR A 35 -21.73 19.53 2.07
N LEU A 36 -22.18 18.34 2.51
CA LEU A 36 -21.71 17.74 3.75
C LEU A 36 -20.22 17.38 3.68
N LEU A 37 -19.75 16.79 2.57
CA LEU A 37 -18.33 16.46 2.41
C LEU A 37 -17.46 17.73 2.39
N GLU A 38 -17.96 18.83 1.84
CA GLU A 38 -17.29 20.12 1.88
C GLU A 38 -17.22 20.72 3.29
N SER A 39 -18.19 20.44 4.16
CA SER A 39 -18.14 20.88 5.57
C SER A 39 -17.09 20.14 6.39
N TRP A 40 -16.59 19.00 5.91
CA TRP A 40 -15.43 18.32 6.49
C TRP A 40 -14.11 18.99 6.12
N GLY A 41 -14.13 19.91 5.17
CA GLY A 41 -12.97 20.72 4.78
C GLY A 41 -12.85 21.98 5.62
N THR A 42 -11.64 22.56 5.65
CA THR A 42 -11.43 23.93 6.14
C THR A 42 -11.51 24.93 4.99
N LYS A 43 -12.33 25.96 5.16
CA LYS A 43 -12.54 27.01 4.15
C LYS A 43 -11.42 28.06 4.15
N ASP A 44 -10.75 28.27 5.28
CA ASP A 44 -9.72 29.31 5.41
C ASP A 44 -8.32 28.72 5.51
N SER A 45 -7.44 29.16 4.60
CA SER A 45 -6.00 28.97 4.72
C SER A 45 -5.38 29.73 5.90
N ASN A 46 -6.14 30.60 6.57
CA ASN A 46 -5.66 31.34 7.74
C ASN A 46 -6.15 30.77 9.08
N SER A 47 -7.12 29.83 9.08
CA SER A 47 -7.70 29.26 10.32
C SER A 47 -7.18 27.85 10.65
N TYR A 48 -5.98 27.49 10.20
CA TYR A 48 -5.39 26.18 10.56
C TYR A 48 -5.19 26.00 12.08
N LYS A 49 -5.30 27.06 12.90
CA LYS A 49 -5.33 26.98 14.37
C LYS A 49 -6.51 26.14 14.89
N ASP A 50 -7.63 26.11 14.17
CA ASP A 50 -8.85 25.41 14.60
C ASP A 50 -8.95 23.96 14.13
N LEU A 51 -7.93 23.48 13.41
CA LEU A 51 -7.89 22.12 12.88
C LEU A 51 -7.73 21.03 13.94
N GLY A 52 -7.34 21.39 15.17
CA GLY A 52 -6.99 20.42 16.21
C GLY A 52 -5.90 19.45 15.76
N ILE A 53 -5.03 19.88 14.83
CA ILE A 53 -3.85 19.14 14.36
C ILE A 53 -2.58 19.79 14.86
N ASN A 54 -1.54 18.98 14.99
CA ASN A 54 -0.22 19.44 15.39
C ASN A 54 0.38 20.40 14.35
N GLU A 55 1.11 21.41 14.82
CA GLU A 55 1.72 22.44 13.97
C GLU A 55 2.68 21.85 12.92
N TYR A 56 3.42 20.81 13.26
CA TYR A 56 4.33 20.16 12.32
C TYR A 56 3.61 19.43 11.17
N VAL A 57 2.35 18.99 11.37
CA VAL A 57 1.54 18.40 10.30
C VAL A 57 1.08 19.51 9.35
N ARG A 58 0.65 20.64 9.91
CA ARG A 58 0.26 21.83 9.15
C ARG A 58 1.40 22.32 8.25
N ALA A 59 2.56 22.58 8.84
CA ALA A 59 3.72 23.08 8.11
C ALA A 59 4.11 22.16 6.94
N TRP A 60 4.06 20.85 7.16
CA TRP A 60 4.33 19.88 6.10
C TRP A 60 3.25 19.86 5.01
N VAL A 61 1.97 19.95 5.39
CA VAL A 61 0.85 20.03 4.44
C VAL A 61 0.99 21.25 3.54
N GLU A 62 1.32 22.41 4.10
CA GLU A 62 1.54 23.65 3.35
C GLU A 62 2.71 23.54 2.37
N GLN A 63 3.77 22.81 2.73
CA GLN A 63 4.91 22.56 1.83
C GLN A 63 4.56 21.65 0.65
N VAL A 64 3.71 20.64 0.85
CA VAL A 64 3.35 19.68 -0.22
C VAL A 64 2.14 20.11 -1.04
N ASP A 65 1.31 21.01 -0.52
CA ASP A 65 0.10 21.48 -1.20
C ASP A 65 0.45 22.41 -2.36
N ARG A 66 -0.02 22.04 -3.55
CA ARG A 66 0.13 22.81 -4.79
C ARG A 66 -1.20 23.42 -5.26
N GLY A 67 -2.11 23.66 -4.32
CA GLY A 67 -3.45 24.21 -4.57
C GLY A 67 -4.52 23.17 -4.89
N GLY A 68 -4.23 21.89 -4.66
CA GLY A 68 -5.12 20.77 -5.00
C GLY A 68 -5.49 19.88 -3.82
N LEU A 69 -4.90 20.09 -2.65
CA LEU A 69 -5.12 19.22 -1.52
C LEU A 69 -6.39 19.61 -0.74
N PHE A 70 -7.24 18.63 -0.48
CA PHE A 70 -8.40 18.81 0.40
C PHE A 70 -7.95 18.76 1.86
N LYS A 71 -8.02 19.89 2.56
CA LYS A 71 -7.63 20.02 3.97
C LYS A 71 -8.82 19.68 4.87
N VAL A 72 -8.71 18.61 5.63
CA VAL A 72 -9.80 18.11 6.49
C VAL A 72 -9.76 18.75 7.87
N ASN A 73 -10.93 18.92 8.47
CA ASN A 73 -11.06 19.37 9.85
C ASN A 73 -10.65 18.27 10.85
N GLY A 74 -10.43 18.67 12.11
CA GLY A 74 -9.98 17.76 13.17
C GLY A 74 -10.99 16.66 13.50
N GLN A 75 -12.29 16.91 13.35
CA GLN A 75 -13.33 15.91 13.63
C GLN A 75 -13.23 14.72 12.66
N PHE A 76 -13.18 15.00 11.36
CA PHE A 76 -13.02 13.94 10.35
C PHE A 76 -11.64 13.26 10.48
N TYR A 77 -10.59 14.04 10.73
CA TYR A 77 -9.24 13.47 10.92
C TYR A 77 -9.20 12.45 12.08
N ARG A 78 -9.86 12.72 13.21
CA ARG A 78 -9.95 11.77 14.34
C ARG A 78 -10.59 10.44 13.94
N ILE A 79 -11.63 10.48 13.10
CA ILE A 79 -12.26 9.25 12.56
C ILE A 79 -11.25 8.46 11.73
N VAL A 80 -10.50 9.12 10.84
CA VAL A 80 -9.47 8.46 10.02
C VAL A 80 -8.36 7.86 10.89
N VAL A 81 -7.93 8.55 11.95
CA VAL A 81 -6.99 8.03 12.94
C VAL A 81 -7.54 6.78 13.63
N ARG A 82 -8.82 6.78 14.01
CA ARG A 82 -9.49 5.62 14.63
C ARG A 82 -9.52 4.44 13.67
N ILE A 83 -9.86 4.66 12.41
CA ILE A 83 -9.86 3.64 11.36
C ILE A 83 -8.45 3.05 11.18
N GLU A 84 -7.40 3.88 11.11
CA GLU A 84 -6.01 3.38 10.99
C GLU A 84 -5.59 2.57 12.21
N LYS A 85 -5.93 3.01 13.43
CA LYS A 85 -5.64 2.26 14.66
C LYS A 85 -6.29 0.86 14.62
N LEU A 86 -7.55 0.77 14.22
CA LEU A 86 -8.24 -0.51 14.03
C LEU A 86 -7.59 -1.34 12.93
N ALA A 87 -7.25 -0.72 11.79
CA ALA A 87 -6.62 -1.41 10.67
C ALA A 87 -5.28 -2.03 11.05
N ARG A 88 -4.45 -1.34 11.84
CA ARG A 88 -3.14 -1.84 12.32
C ARG A 88 -3.25 -3.07 13.21
N THR A 89 -4.37 -3.26 13.92
CA THR A 89 -4.58 -4.49 14.72
C THR A 89 -4.66 -5.73 13.83
N ILE A 90 -5.08 -5.57 12.57
CA ILE A 90 -5.20 -6.65 11.58
C ILE A 90 -3.99 -6.65 10.65
N LEU A 91 -3.68 -5.51 10.04
CA LEU A 91 -2.59 -5.33 9.07
C LEU A 91 -1.24 -5.12 9.78
N ASN A 92 -0.78 -6.15 10.48
CA ASN A 92 0.54 -6.17 11.12
C ASN A 92 1.45 -7.22 10.47
N LEU A 93 2.74 -7.19 10.80
CA LEU A 93 3.72 -8.12 10.23
C LEU A 93 3.45 -9.59 10.61
N ASN A 94 2.80 -9.83 11.76
CA ASN A 94 2.45 -11.17 12.23
C ASN A 94 1.30 -11.77 11.43
N LEU A 95 0.43 -10.95 10.82
CA LEU A 95 -0.68 -11.43 9.98
C LEU A 95 -0.19 -12.45 8.96
N PHE A 96 1.00 -12.26 8.38
CA PHE A 96 1.52 -13.16 7.35
C PHE A 96 1.96 -14.52 7.87
N ALA A 97 2.40 -14.60 9.13
CA ALA A 97 2.73 -15.88 9.75
C ALA A 97 1.46 -16.72 9.98
N THR A 98 0.33 -16.04 10.22
CA THR A 98 -0.94 -16.67 10.62
C THR A 98 -2.02 -16.61 9.54
N TYR A 99 -1.73 -16.08 8.35
CA TYR A 99 -2.73 -15.81 7.33
C TYR A 99 -3.39 -17.08 6.78
N SER A 100 -4.64 -17.29 7.16
CA SER A 100 -5.48 -18.46 6.80
C SER A 100 -5.93 -18.43 5.33
N GLY A 101 -5.96 -17.27 4.68
CA GLY A 101 -6.52 -17.11 3.32
C GLY A 101 -7.86 -16.37 3.29
N GLU A 102 -8.33 -15.86 4.43
CA GLU A 102 -9.55 -15.05 4.53
C GLU A 102 -9.48 -13.75 3.73
N ASN A 103 -10.62 -13.26 3.23
CA ASN A 103 -10.66 -11.98 2.53
C ASN A 103 -10.38 -10.82 3.51
N ILE A 104 -9.14 -10.32 3.51
CA ILE A 104 -8.67 -9.22 4.38
C ILE A 104 -9.58 -7.99 4.30
N LYS A 105 -10.15 -7.69 3.12
CA LYS A 105 -11.05 -6.53 2.97
C LYS A 105 -12.32 -6.71 3.80
N GLU A 106 -12.90 -7.91 3.80
CA GLU A 106 -14.09 -8.21 4.60
C GLU A 106 -13.75 -8.27 6.10
N VAL A 107 -12.59 -8.82 6.48
CA VAL A 107 -12.14 -8.80 7.89
C VAL A 107 -12.01 -7.37 8.42
N LEU A 108 -11.38 -6.47 7.66
CA LEU A 108 -11.27 -5.05 8.02
C LEU A 108 -12.63 -4.37 8.10
N LYS A 109 -13.49 -4.61 7.11
CA LYS A 109 -14.84 -4.04 7.05
C LYS A 109 -15.68 -4.46 8.26
N THR A 110 -15.70 -5.74 8.59
CA THR A 110 -16.37 -6.28 9.79
C THR A 110 -15.80 -5.67 11.06
N LYS A 111 -14.47 -5.49 11.15
CA LYS A 111 -13.83 -4.86 12.31
C LYS A 111 -14.25 -3.40 12.49
N PHE A 112 -14.39 -2.65 11.41
CA PHE A 112 -14.84 -1.25 11.48
C PHE A 112 -16.32 -1.16 11.85
N LEU A 113 -17.17 -2.02 11.28
CA LEU A 113 -18.62 -2.04 11.54
C LEU A 113 -18.98 -2.55 12.95
N SER A 114 -18.10 -3.30 13.61
CA SER A 114 -18.28 -3.76 14.99
C SER A 114 -17.76 -2.77 16.05
N CYS A 115 -17.12 -1.67 15.64
CA CYS A 115 -16.56 -0.70 16.58
C CYS A 115 -17.56 0.40 16.94
N THR A 116 -18.24 0.26 18.07
CA THR A 116 -19.27 1.22 18.54
C THR A 116 -18.73 2.64 18.67
N THR A 117 -17.50 2.83 19.19
CA THR A 117 -16.90 4.16 19.32
C THR A 117 -16.72 4.85 17.96
N LEU A 118 -16.23 4.11 16.96
CA LEU A 118 -16.05 4.63 15.60
C LEU A 118 -17.41 5.01 14.98
N LEU A 119 -18.43 4.16 15.16
CA LEU A 119 -19.77 4.43 14.66
C LEU A 119 -20.42 5.63 15.35
N ASN A 120 -20.19 5.84 16.64
CA ASN A 120 -20.69 7.00 17.37
C ASN A 120 -20.02 8.30 16.91
N GLU A 121 -18.68 8.29 16.74
CA GLU A 121 -17.95 9.42 16.17
C GLU A 121 -18.45 9.75 14.74
N TRP A 122 -18.67 8.72 13.93
CA TRP A 122 -19.25 8.86 12.59
C TRP A 122 -20.67 9.45 12.61
N LYS A 123 -21.54 8.93 13.48
CA LYS A 123 -22.91 9.42 13.65
C LYS A 123 -22.94 10.87 14.08
N SER A 124 -22.05 11.28 14.99
CA SER A 124 -21.90 12.68 15.40
C SER A 124 -21.50 13.58 14.23
N LEU A 125 -20.52 13.17 13.41
CA LEU A 125 -20.09 13.93 12.24
C LEU A 125 -21.16 14.03 11.14
N THR A 126 -22.08 13.07 11.10
CA THR A 126 -23.11 12.92 10.06
C THR A 126 -24.54 13.05 10.61
N ILE A 127 -24.72 13.84 11.66
CA ILE A 127 -26.00 13.94 12.39
C ILE A 127 -27.16 14.39 11.51
N SER A 128 -26.88 15.20 10.48
CA SER A 128 -27.88 15.72 9.54
C SER A 128 -28.38 14.71 8.50
N LEU A 129 -27.76 13.52 8.40
CA LEU A 129 -28.16 12.48 7.46
C LEU A 129 -29.15 11.50 8.07
N ASP A 130 -30.00 10.92 7.21
CA ASP A 130 -30.75 9.73 7.57
C ASP A 130 -29.81 8.52 7.77
N GLU A 131 -30.25 7.54 8.57
CA GLU A 131 -29.42 6.40 8.96
C GLU A 131 -28.97 5.54 7.78
N ASN A 132 -29.81 5.40 6.74
CA ASN A 132 -29.50 4.59 5.56
C ASN A 132 -28.41 5.25 4.70
N VAL A 133 -28.54 6.55 4.43
CA VAL A 133 -27.56 7.33 3.69
C VAL A 133 -26.27 7.45 4.48
N ARG A 134 -26.34 7.69 5.80
CA ARG A 134 -25.19 7.67 6.71
C ARG A 134 -24.41 6.36 6.62
N SER A 135 -25.11 5.23 6.71
CA SER A 135 -24.50 3.89 6.63
C SER A 135 -23.87 3.64 5.27
N LYS A 136 -24.56 3.98 4.17
CA LYS A 136 -24.01 3.86 2.80
C LYS A 136 -22.77 4.73 2.60
N LEU A 137 -22.78 5.96 3.12
CA LEU A 137 -21.64 6.87 3.05
C LEU A 137 -20.44 6.32 3.84
N PHE A 138 -20.69 5.74 5.03
CA PHE A 138 -19.66 5.11 5.84
C PHE A 138 -19.02 3.93 5.11
N LEU A 139 -19.86 3.06 4.52
CA LEU A 139 -19.39 1.92 3.74
C LEU A 139 -18.49 2.38 2.57
N LYS A 140 -18.88 3.44 1.84
CA LYS A 140 -18.04 4.02 0.78
C LYS A 140 -16.71 4.54 1.32
N LEU A 141 -16.72 5.24 2.45
CA LEU A 141 -15.51 5.75 3.10
C LEU A 141 -14.55 4.62 3.46
N ILE A 142 -15.03 3.61 4.21
CA ILE A 142 -14.17 2.51 4.65
C ILE A 142 -13.69 1.66 3.47
N SER A 143 -14.50 1.45 2.42
CA SER A 143 -14.05 0.75 1.22
C SER A 143 -12.91 1.50 0.52
N LYS A 144 -12.98 2.83 0.43
CA LYS A 144 -11.88 3.65 -0.11
C LYS A 144 -10.63 3.53 0.76
N TRP A 145 -10.77 3.63 2.08
CA TRP A 145 -9.67 3.46 3.02
C TRP A 145 -8.99 2.09 2.90
N ILE A 146 -9.79 1.01 2.92
CA ILE A 146 -9.31 -0.37 2.81
C ILE A 146 -8.52 -0.55 1.51
N ASN A 147 -9.02 -0.05 0.38
CA ASN A 147 -8.31 -0.17 -0.88
C ASN A 147 -6.96 0.56 -0.84
N VAL A 148 -6.89 1.77 -0.30
CA VAL A 148 -5.61 2.49 -0.13
C VAL A 148 -4.67 1.71 0.77
N ARG A 149 -5.15 1.25 1.93
CA ARG A 149 -4.30 0.65 2.96
C ARG A 149 -3.85 -0.76 2.61
N ALA A 150 -4.75 -1.60 2.10
CA ALA A 150 -4.43 -2.96 1.67
C ALA A 150 -3.40 -2.94 0.53
N ASN A 151 -3.57 -2.06 -0.45
CA ASN A 151 -2.59 -1.94 -1.55
C ASN A 151 -1.22 -1.47 -1.06
N ALA A 152 -1.17 -0.49 -0.15
CA ALA A 152 0.10 -0.06 0.46
C ALA A 152 0.75 -1.19 1.25
N PHE A 153 -0.03 -1.93 2.05
CA PHE A 153 0.44 -3.04 2.86
C PHE A 153 1.01 -4.17 2.00
N VAL A 154 0.33 -4.56 0.92
CA VAL A 154 0.79 -5.60 -0.01
C VAL A 154 2.11 -5.21 -0.67
N LYS A 155 2.29 -3.93 -1.04
CA LYS A 155 3.56 -3.44 -1.61
C LYS A 155 4.72 -3.58 -0.63
N VAL A 156 4.54 -3.09 0.61
CA VAL A 156 5.55 -3.19 1.68
C VAL A 156 5.87 -4.66 1.95
N TRP A 157 4.86 -5.51 2.00
CA TRP A 157 5.04 -6.94 2.21
C TRP A 157 5.83 -7.61 1.09
N LEU A 158 5.47 -7.37 -0.18
CA LEU A 158 6.20 -7.91 -1.33
C LEU A 158 7.67 -7.50 -1.29
N GLN A 159 7.96 -6.26 -0.90
CA GLN A 159 9.32 -5.77 -0.74
C GLN A 159 10.07 -6.52 0.37
N GLN A 160 9.47 -6.70 1.54
CA GLN A 160 10.07 -7.47 2.63
C GLN A 160 10.28 -8.94 2.28
N TYR A 161 9.33 -9.53 1.55
CA TYR A 161 9.45 -10.91 1.07
C TYR A 161 10.66 -11.04 0.12
N LYS A 162 10.80 -10.14 -0.85
CA LYS A 162 11.96 -10.11 -1.76
C LYS A 162 13.28 -9.94 -0.99
N TRP A 163 13.30 -9.05 0.00
CA TRP A 163 14.50 -8.81 0.80
C TRP A 163 14.94 -10.04 1.60
N ARG A 164 13.99 -10.73 2.24
CA ARG A 164 14.26 -12.01 2.94
C ARG A 164 14.80 -13.08 1.99
N LYS A 165 14.23 -13.21 0.81
CA LYS A 165 14.70 -14.16 -0.21
C LYS A 165 16.11 -13.87 -0.71
N ALA A 166 16.45 -12.60 -0.90
CA ALA A 166 17.81 -12.20 -1.25
C ALA A 166 18.83 -12.55 -0.15
N GLN A 167 18.47 -12.39 1.13
CA GLN A 167 19.33 -12.79 2.26
C GLN A 167 19.51 -14.31 2.38
N GLU A 168 18.51 -15.10 1.98
CA GLU A 168 18.61 -16.57 1.90
C GLU A 168 19.50 -17.08 0.75
N GLY A 169 20.12 -16.19 -0.04
CA GLY A 169 20.95 -16.54 -1.19
C GLY A 169 20.14 -17.04 -2.40
N GLU A 170 18.81 -16.95 -2.34
CA GLU A 170 17.95 -17.27 -3.48
C GLU A 170 18.04 -16.11 -4.47
N LYS A 171 18.55 -16.38 -5.69
CA LYS A 171 18.59 -15.39 -6.77
C LYS A 171 17.15 -14.97 -7.09
N VAL A 172 16.71 -13.85 -6.52
CA VAL A 172 15.44 -13.22 -6.87
C VAL A 172 15.52 -12.90 -8.37
N THR A 173 14.77 -13.62 -9.18
CA THR A 173 14.77 -13.42 -10.62
C THR A 173 14.36 -11.98 -10.92
N GLU A 174 15.20 -11.26 -11.68
CA GLU A 174 15.00 -9.85 -12.12
C GLU A 174 13.75 -9.63 -13.00
N GLN A 175 12.88 -10.63 -13.14
CA GLN A 175 11.64 -10.55 -13.91
C GLN A 175 10.61 -9.70 -13.16
N GLY A 176 10.81 -8.40 -13.17
CA GLY A 176 9.91 -7.43 -12.56
C GLY A 176 10.50 -6.03 -12.37
N GLU A 177 11.76 -5.78 -12.75
CA GLU A 177 12.22 -4.40 -12.89
C GLU A 177 11.41 -3.70 -14.00
N PRO A 178 10.85 -2.50 -13.75
CA PRO A 178 10.23 -1.71 -14.80
C PRO A 178 11.25 -1.50 -15.92
N SER A 179 10.87 -1.88 -17.13
CA SER A 179 11.71 -1.99 -18.34
C SER A 179 12.42 -0.70 -18.80
N LEU A 180 12.35 0.39 -18.03
CA LEU A 180 12.91 1.70 -18.37
C LEU A 180 14.42 1.82 -18.15
N ARG A 181 15.07 0.90 -17.42
CA ARG A 181 16.53 0.99 -17.16
C ARG A 181 17.42 0.05 -17.98
N LYS A 182 16.86 -0.88 -18.77
CA LYS A 182 17.67 -1.81 -19.59
C LYS A 182 18.18 -1.22 -20.92
N GLY A 183 17.86 0.03 -21.24
CA GLY A 183 18.21 0.66 -22.53
C GLY A 183 19.52 1.48 -22.60
N LEU A 184 20.11 1.88 -21.47
CA LEU A 184 21.24 2.84 -21.48
C LEU A 184 22.63 2.22 -21.37
N ALA A 185 22.76 0.93 -21.03
CA ALA A 185 24.06 0.30 -20.80
C ALA A 185 24.70 -0.34 -22.05
N LYS A 186 24.11 -0.23 -23.25
CA LYS A 186 24.57 -0.96 -24.45
C LYS A 186 25.00 -0.09 -25.65
N LYS A 187 25.31 1.18 -25.45
CA LYS A 187 25.97 2.03 -26.48
C LYS A 187 27.31 2.54 -25.97
N GLY A 188 28.32 1.67 -25.97
CA GLY A 188 29.67 2.07 -25.56
C GLY A 188 30.81 1.11 -25.91
N ALA A 189 30.54 -0.08 -26.47
CA ALA A 189 31.59 -1.01 -26.87
C ALA A 189 31.72 -1.05 -28.40
N LYS A 190 32.31 0.00 -28.99
CA LYS A 190 32.84 -0.09 -30.36
C LYS A 190 34.15 -0.88 -30.29
N LYS A 191 34.08 -2.08 -30.86
CA LYS A 191 35.19 -3.00 -31.17
C LYS A 191 36.31 -2.26 -31.92
N ILE A 192 37.51 -2.24 -31.35
CA ILE A 192 38.75 -2.12 -32.13
C ILE A 192 39.19 -3.56 -32.40
N VAL A 193 39.30 -3.87 -33.69
CA VAL A 193 39.83 -5.13 -34.20
C VAL A 193 41.33 -4.95 -34.29
N ASP A 194 42.11 -5.83 -33.68
CA ASP A 194 43.46 -6.09 -34.17
C ASP A 194 43.83 -7.57 -34.06
N ARG A 195 44.62 -8.01 -35.04
CA ARG A 195 44.69 -9.37 -35.57
C ARG A 195 46.15 -9.82 -35.61
N SER A 196 46.56 -10.73 -34.72
CA SER A 196 47.75 -11.59 -34.89
C SER A 196 47.72 -12.70 -33.82
N MET A 197 47.46 -13.96 -34.18
CA MET A 197 48.42 -14.98 -34.64
C MET A 197 49.11 -15.74 -33.50
N ILE A 198 49.10 -17.09 -33.65
CA ILE A 198 49.96 -18.13 -33.04
C ILE A 198 49.33 -18.99 -31.91
N SER A 199 49.04 -20.25 -32.28
CA SER A 199 48.81 -21.49 -31.49
C SER A 199 50.14 -22.00 -30.85
N PRO A 200 50.23 -23.07 -29.99
CA PRO A 200 49.33 -24.24 -29.87
C PRO A 200 49.14 -24.91 -28.47
N LYS A 201 48.11 -25.77 -28.42
CA LYS A 201 47.89 -27.03 -27.66
C LYS A 201 48.65 -27.26 -26.33
N LYS A 202 47.87 -27.52 -25.26
CA LYS A 202 48.14 -28.61 -24.30
C LYS A 202 46.85 -29.32 -23.90
N LYS A 203 46.83 -30.65 -24.10
CA LYS A 203 45.87 -31.60 -23.54
C LYS A 203 46.05 -31.63 -22.01
N LEU A 204 44.96 -31.64 -21.24
CA LEU A 204 44.99 -32.15 -19.88
C LEU A 204 43.76 -33.02 -19.59
N THR A 205 44.05 -34.04 -18.82
CA THR A 205 43.35 -35.29 -18.54
C THR A 205 42.06 -35.14 -17.75
N THR A 206 41.12 -36.02 -18.09
CA THR A 206 39.88 -36.36 -17.41
C THR A 206 40.15 -36.93 -16.02
N VAL A 207 39.54 -36.36 -14.97
CA VAL A 207 39.35 -37.03 -13.68
C VAL A 207 37.85 -37.06 -13.39
N LYS A 208 37.28 -38.27 -13.38
CA LYS A 208 35.91 -38.56 -12.94
C LYS A 208 35.85 -38.40 -11.42
N GLY A 209 35.18 -37.35 -10.95
CA GLY A 209 34.75 -37.22 -9.56
C GLY A 209 33.24 -37.43 -9.48
N THR A 210 32.80 -38.53 -8.88
CA THR A 210 31.41 -38.79 -8.48
C THR A 210 31.00 -37.87 -7.35
N PRO A 211 29.91 -37.09 -7.45
CA PRO A 211 29.35 -36.43 -6.28
C PRO A 211 28.41 -37.38 -5.53
N LYS A 212 28.73 -37.60 -4.26
CA LYS A 212 27.86 -38.20 -3.24
C LYS A 212 26.51 -37.44 -3.22
N LYS A 213 25.41 -38.19 -3.27
CA LYS A 213 24.06 -37.70 -2.99
C LYS A 213 23.98 -37.27 -1.51
N SER A 214 24.14 -35.97 -1.24
CA SER A 214 23.89 -35.40 0.08
C SER A 214 22.39 -35.13 0.27
N GLN A 215 21.87 -35.51 1.43
CA GLN A 215 20.47 -35.43 1.88
C GLN A 215 19.91 -33.99 2.04
N SER A 216 20.51 -32.97 1.42
CA SER A 216 20.09 -31.56 1.53
C SER A 216 18.97 -31.15 0.55
N VAL A 217 18.59 -32.00 -0.40
CA VAL A 217 17.62 -31.67 -1.45
C VAL A 217 16.16 -31.78 -0.98
N ILE A 218 15.89 -32.51 0.11
CA ILE A 218 14.51 -32.72 0.61
C ILE A 218 14.01 -31.51 1.41
N ALA A 219 14.88 -30.82 2.16
CA ALA A 219 14.52 -29.62 2.91
C ALA A 219 14.34 -28.37 2.02
N ALA A 220 15.09 -28.25 0.93
CA ALA A 220 14.92 -27.18 -0.05
C ALA A 220 13.60 -27.33 -0.82
N ASN A 221 13.20 -28.58 -1.15
CA ASN A 221 11.97 -28.84 -1.88
C ASN A 221 10.68 -28.61 -1.07
N SER A 222 10.70 -28.70 0.28
CA SER A 222 9.53 -28.38 1.10
C SER A 222 9.31 -26.86 1.22
N LYS A 223 10.38 -26.07 1.34
CA LYS A 223 10.32 -24.60 1.39
C LYS A 223 9.89 -23.99 0.06
N VAL A 224 10.34 -24.54 -1.07
CA VAL A 224 9.94 -24.09 -2.42
C VAL A 224 8.46 -24.38 -2.72
N LYS A 225 7.92 -25.51 -2.24
CA LYS A 225 6.47 -25.82 -2.35
C LYS A 225 5.61 -24.87 -1.51
N SER A 226 6.09 -24.43 -0.34
CA SER A 226 5.43 -23.41 0.47
C SER A 226 5.41 -22.04 -0.21
N ALA A 227 6.54 -21.62 -0.81
CA ALA A 227 6.66 -20.34 -1.52
C ALA A 227 5.75 -20.25 -2.78
N LYS A 228 5.66 -21.32 -3.58
CA LYS A 228 4.71 -21.37 -4.73
C LYS A 228 3.25 -21.31 -4.29
N ARG A 229 2.89 -21.88 -3.12
CA ARG A 229 1.55 -21.74 -2.55
C ARG A 229 1.26 -20.31 -2.08
N VAL A 230 2.23 -19.60 -1.51
CA VAL A 230 2.08 -18.19 -1.11
C VAL A 230 1.92 -17.27 -2.32
N LEU A 231 2.71 -17.44 -3.38
CA LEU A 231 2.61 -16.62 -4.59
C LEU A 231 1.26 -16.82 -5.32
N ASN A 232 0.76 -18.06 -5.36
CA ASN A 232 -0.58 -18.35 -5.89
C ASN A 232 -1.72 -17.89 -4.96
N LYS A 233 -1.50 -17.85 -3.63
CA LYS A 233 -2.43 -17.22 -2.67
C LYS A 233 -2.53 -15.71 -2.89
N VAL A 234 -1.41 -15.04 -3.20
CA VAL A 234 -1.38 -13.58 -3.47
C VAL A 234 -2.12 -13.25 -4.77
N LYS A 235 -2.00 -14.08 -5.82
CA LYS A 235 -2.79 -13.93 -7.06
C LYS A 235 -4.29 -14.19 -6.87
N LYS A 236 -4.68 -14.93 -5.82
CA LYS A 236 -6.07 -15.20 -5.42
C LYS A 236 -6.62 -14.21 -4.38
N LEU A 237 -5.81 -13.28 -3.88
CA LEU A 237 -6.34 -12.12 -3.18
C LEU A 237 -7.13 -11.32 -4.20
N ASN A 238 -8.47 -11.37 -4.16
CA ASN A 238 -9.36 -10.49 -4.92
C ASN A 238 -9.15 -9.04 -4.44
N LEU A 239 -8.00 -8.46 -4.76
CA LEU A 239 -7.63 -7.06 -4.54
C LEU A 239 -8.09 -6.21 -5.70
#